data_AF-A0A833QFM3-F1
#
_entry.id   AF-A0A833QFM3-F1
#
_cell.length_a   1.000
_cell.length_b   1.000
_cell.length_c   1.000
_cell.angle_alpha   90.00
_cell.angle_beta   90.00
_cell.angle_gamma   90.00
#
_symmetry.space_group_name_H-M   'P 1'
#
loop_
_entity.id
_entity.type
_entity.pdbx_description
1 polymer ?
#
loop_
_entity_poly.entity_id
_entity_poly.type
_entity_poly.pdbx_seq_one_letter_code
_entity_poly.pdbx_strand_id
1 'polypeptide(L)'
;MKALRKLEKVQSMLAFILSQGLSSGLHLHSDRFLADLLLFFVQPCGMLSVEKKYSLALDFLNKVTPEVIGELRCFEFDEMDEGEVDVYSGIPSKATKNDEIELKGPEFLDMPFICLDSMQRANSTLEDFCRSYFMFHDMDANQPKSIFKFLPILSFTESYIYQLDTWNEKNLSKGSKNTASAESTSDNVNIEEKIMEISLPKIFGSDAFNPLISLLQDQGLITDRIIDELKSGIQYWALETKLCQALTKKEKILIEDVLQAIHLKSFDYRVLNLLLYQLRGQEVNELHMEFLSVSEFLVEVSDDLYDYEEDVANNTFNILRMFVAVYGSSLAPKMLIKCITDAEKSYEAVSRKLDPSLVLNNFKRCEEATKEGGLNNSMNAYGKWIIPPLILDEHAFRAQNT
;
A
#
# COMPACT_ATOMS: atom_id res chain seq x y z
N MET A 1 9.51 -13.63 22.75
CA MET A 1 9.42 -14.87 23.58
C MET A 1 8.26 -14.85 24.59
N LYS A 2 8.02 -13.78 25.37
CA LYS A 2 6.88 -13.73 26.31
C LYS A 2 5.50 -13.69 25.61
N ALA A 3 5.34 -12.83 24.60
CA ALA A 3 4.12 -12.75 23.78
C ALA A 3 3.78 -14.09 23.09
N LEU A 4 4.80 -14.80 22.58
CA LEU A 4 4.62 -16.12 21.96
C LEU A 4 4.07 -17.15 22.96
N ARG A 5 4.59 -17.16 24.21
CA ARG A 5 4.08 -18.04 25.28
C ARG A 5 2.66 -17.67 25.72
N LYS A 6 2.28 -16.39 25.64
CA LYS A 6 0.91 -15.94 25.92
C LYS A 6 -0.04 -16.48 24.84
N LEU A 7 0.35 -16.36 23.58
CA LEU A 7 -0.40 -16.91 22.44
C LEU A 7 -0.57 -18.43 22.53
N GLU A 8 0.51 -19.17 22.85
CA GLU A 8 0.46 -20.64 23.04
C GLU A 8 -0.51 -21.05 24.15
N LYS A 9 -0.60 -20.27 25.24
CA LYS A 9 -1.55 -20.52 26.34
C LYS A 9 -2.99 -20.31 25.90
N VAL A 10 -3.26 -19.24 25.16
CA VAL A 10 -4.59 -18.93 24.61
C VAL A 10 -5.02 -20.01 23.62
N GLN A 11 -4.13 -20.42 22.71
CA GLN A 11 -4.41 -21.50 21.76
C GLN A 11 -4.67 -22.85 22.44
N SER A 12 -3.90 -23.19 23.48
CA SER A 12 -4.13 -24.40 24.27
C SER A 12 -5.48 -24.37 25.00
N MET A 13 -5.88 -23.20 25.52
CA MET A 13 -7.17 -23.01 26.19
C MET A 13 -8.35 -23.07 25.22
N LEU A 14 -8.19 -22.53 24.00
CA LEU A 14 -9.19 -22.66 22.93
C LEU A 14 -9.42 -24.12 22.54
N ALA A 15 -8.36 -24.90 22.37
CA ALA A 15 -8.47 -26.34 22.12
C ALA A 15 -9.18 -27.08 23.27
N PHE A 16 -8.92 -26.68 24.52
CA PHE A 16 -9.61 -27.20 25.70
C PHE A 16 -11.11 -26.87 25.68
N ILE A 17 -11.49 -25.61 25.44
CA ILE A 17 -12.90 -25.17 25.35
C ILE A 17 -13.67 -25.97 24.28
N LEU A 18 -13.06 -26.16 23.11
CA LEU A 18 -13.62 -26.97 22.03
C LEU A 18 -13.81 -28.44 22.44
N SER A 19 -12.82 -29.03 23.13
CA SER A 19 -12.90 -30.43 23.60
C SER A 19 -13.99 -30.68 24.65
N GLN A 20 -14.36 -29.65 25.41
CA GLN A 20 -15.37 -29.71 26.47
C GLN A 20 -16.77 -29.33 25.98
N GLY A 21 -16.92 -28.97 24.69
CA GLY A 21 -18.21 -28.54 24.14
C GLY A 21 -18.72 -27.22 24.72
N LEU A 22 -17.82 -26.40 25.27
CA LEU A 22 -18.15 -25.10 25.87
C LEU A 22 -18.20 -23.95 24.84
N SER A 23 -17.79 -24.23 23.58
CA SER A 23 -17.88 -23.28 22.47
C SER A 23 -19.34 -23.09 22.04
N SER A 24 -19.71 -21.85 21.77
CA SER A 24 -21.02 -21.49 21.21
C SER A 24 -21.06 -21.60 19.67
N GLY A 25 -19.92 -21.84 19.02
CA GLY A 25 -19.79 -22.05 17.57
C GLY A 25 -20.15 -20.86 16.67
N LEU A 26 -20.64 -19.74 17.22
CA LEU A 26 -21.17 -18.62 16.44
C LEU A 26 -20.11 -17.57 16.05
N HIS A 27 -19.03 -17.39 16.82
CA HIS A 27 -18.05 -16.34 16.56
C HIS A 27 -16.68 -16.63 17.20
N LEU A 28 -15.60 -16.53 16.41
CA LEU A 28 -14.22 -16.80 16.86
C LEU A 28 -13.79 -15.94 18.06
N HIS A 29 -14.27 -14.69 18.11
CA HIS A 29 -13.93 -13.75 19.18
C HIS A 29 -14.62 -14.10 20.52
N SER A 30 -15.77 -14.78 20.48
CA SER A 30 -16.47 -15.23 21.70
C SER A 30 -15.68 -16.32 22.40
N ASP A 31 -15.18 -17.30 21.64
CA ASP A 31 -14.37 -18.38 22.20
C ASP A 31 -13.02 -17.86 22.73
N ARG A 32 -12.47 -16.82 22.09
CA ARG A 32 -11.25 -16.15 22.57
C ARG A 32 -11.47 -15.42 23.90
N PHE A 33 -12.55 -14.64 24.01
CA PHE A 33 -12.91 -13.99 25.27
C PHE A 33 -13.08 -15.01 26.41
N LEU A 34 -13.74 -16.14 26.14
CA LEU A 34 -13.90 -17.22 27.13
C LEU A 34 -12.57 -17.86 27.50
N ALA A 35 -11.66 -18.05 26.54
CA ALA A 35 -10.32 -18.57 26.80
C ALA A 35 -9.54 -17.63 27.73
N ASP A 36 -9.58 -16.33 27.48
CA ASP A 36 -8.90 -15.33 28.30
C ASP A 36 -9.51 -15.23 29.70
N LEU A 37 -10.84 -15.33 29.82
CA LEU A 37 -11.54 -15.36 31.11
C LEU A 37 -11.15 -16.60 31.94
N LEU A 38 -11.08 -17.79 31.32
CA LEU A 38 -10.65 -19.01 32.00
C LEU A 38 -9.18 -18.94 32.43
N LEU A 39 -8.31 -18.40 31.57
CA LEU A 39 -6.90 -18.16 31.90
C LEU A 39 -6.76 -17.20 33.09
N PHE A 40 -7.59 -16.15 33.16
CA PHE A 40 -7.62 -15.23 34.30
C PHE A 40 -7.98 -15.94 35.61
N PHE A 41 -8.96 -16.84 35.62
CA PHE A 41 -9.31 -17.61 36.83
C PHE A 41 -8.18 -18.53 37.30
N VAL A 42 -7.44 -19.12 36.36
CA VAL A 42 -6.33 -20.04 36.66
C VAL A 42 -5.05 -19.29 37.06
N GLN A 43 -4.88 -18.03 36.62
CA GLN A 43 -3.70 -17.23 36.95
C GLN A 43 -3.61 -16.95 38.47
N PRO A 44 -2.43 -17.08 39.11
CA PRO A 44 -2.26 -16.77 40.53
C PRO A 44 -2.71 -15.33 40.85
N CYS A 45 -3.59 -15.17 41.83
CA CYS A 45 -4.05 -13.87 42.32
C CYS A 45 -4.04 -13.91 43.85
N GLY A 46 -2.93 -13.46 44.44
CA GLY A 46 -2.68 -13.57 45.88
C GLY A 46 -2.85 -15.01 46.39
N MET A 47 -3.57 -15.17 47.50
CA MET A 47 -3.87 -16.46 48.14
C MET A 47 -5.26 -17.01 47.80
N LEU A 48 -5.89 -16.53 46.72
CA LEU A 48 -7.21 -16.98 46.31
C LEU A 48 -7.13 -18.28 45.51
N SER A 49 -7.88 -19.29 45.96
CA SER A 49 -8.10 -20.51 45.18
C SER A 49 -9.03 -20.23 43.99
N VAL A 50 -9.01 -21.10 42.97
CA VAL A 50 -9.84 -20.94 41.76
C VAL A 50 -11.33 -20.90 42.13
N GLU A 51 -11.76 -21.73 43.08
CA GLU A 51 -13.15 -21.81 43.56
C GLU A 51 -13.60 -20.50 44.20
N LYS A 52 -12.73 -19.87 45.01
CA LYS A 52 -13.00 -18.58 45.64
C LYS A 52 -13.04 -17.43 44.63
N LYS A 53 -12.18 -17.46 43.60
CA LYS A 53 -12.24 -16.46 42.51
C LYS A 53 -13.54 -16.59 41.73
N TYR A 54 -13.94 -17.81 41.40
CA TYR A 54 -15.18 -18.08 40.69
C TYR A 54 -16.41 -17.58 41.47
N SER A 55 -16.50 -17.89 42.78
CA SER A 55 -17.63 -17.42 43.60
C SER A 55 -17.68 -15.89 43.69
N LEU A 56 -16.53 -15.23 43.85
CA LEU A 56 -16.46 -13.76 43.91
C LEU A 56 -16.87 -13.11 42.59
N ALA A 57 -16.43 -13.67 41.46
CA ALA A 57 -16.78 -13.18 40.14
C ALA A 57 -18.29 -13.34 39.87
N LEU A 58 -18.88 -14.48 40.26
CA LEU A 58 -20.32 -14.71 40.11
C LEU A 58 -21.14 -13.71 40.95
N ASP A 59 -20.74 -13.51 42.21
CA ASP A 59 -21.39 -12.53 43.11
C ASP A 59 -21.26 -11.09 42.60
N PHE A 60 -20.15 -10.77 41.93
CA PHE A 60 -19.91 -9.47 41.31
C PHE A 60 -20.75 -9.28 40.05
N LEU A 61 -20.73 -10.26 39.13
CA LEU A 61 -21.52 -10.22 37.89
C LEU A 61 -23.03 -10.10 38.15
N ASN A 62 -23.53 -10.68 39.25
CA ASN A 62 -24.92 -10.54 39.67
C ASN A 62 -25.29 -9.13 40.18
N LYS A 63 -24.29 -8.31 40.54
CA LYS A 63 -24.48 -6.96 41.09
C LYS A 63 -24.18 -5.85 40.09
N VAL A 64 -23.45 -6.17 39.01
CA VAL A 64 -23.00 -5.21 38.02
C VAL A 64 -23.98 -5.18 36.86
N THR A 65 -24.49 -3.98 36.55
CA THR A 65 -25.34 -3.78 35.37
C THR A 65 -24.50 -3.29 34.17
N PRO A 66 -24.98 -3.45 32.93
CA PRO A 66 -24.32 -2.91 31.76
C PRO A 66 -24.08 -1.40 31.83
N GLU A 67 -24.94 -0.64 32.55
CA GLU A 67 -24.73 0.80 32.76
C GLU A 67 -23.49 1.09 33.61
N VAL A 68 -23.28 0.32 34.69
CA VAL A 68 -22.10 0.46 35.58
C VAL A 68 -20.81 0.12 34.83
N ILE A 69 -20.84 -0.85 33.91
CA ILE A 69 -19.69 -1.19 33.06
C ILE A 69 -19.42 -0.07 32.04
N GLY A 70 -20.47 0.55 31.50
CA GLY A 70 -20.36 1.69 30.57
C GLY A 70 -19.67 2.90 31.19
N GLU A 71 -19.90 3.17 32.48
CA GLU A 71 -19.27 4.26 33.24
C GLU A 71 -17.77 4.01 33.52
N LEU A 72 -17.30 2.76 33.46
CA LEU A 72 -15.88 2.43 33.65
C LEU A 72 -14.98 2.87 32.48
N ARG A 73 -15.56 3.27 31.33
CA ARG A 73 -14.81 3.82 30.18
C ARG A 73 -14.11 5.15 30.48
N CYS A 74 -14.50 5.84 31.56
CA CYS A 74 -13.90 7.10 32.00
C CYS A 74 -12.67 6.91 32.91
N PHE A 75 -12.38 5.68 33.34
CA PHE A 75 -11.15 5.36 34.07
C PHE A 75 -10.11 4.89 33.05
N GLU A 76 -9.32 5.84 32.53
CA GLU A 76 -8.08 5.49 31.85
C GLU A 76 -7.17 4.80 32.87
N PHE A 77 -7.01 3.49 32.74
CA PHE A 77 -6.01 2.75 33.47
C PHE A 77 -4.65 3.03 32.82
N ASP A 78 -3.99 4.09 33.29
CA ASP A 78 -2.55 4.20 33.18
C ASP A 78 -1.94 3.06 34.01
N GLU A 79 -1.60 1.93 33.36
CA GLU A 79 -0.27 1.31 33.50
C GLU A 79 -0.11 -0.02 32.73
N MET A 80 1.03 -0.06 32.01
CA MET A 80 1.89 -1.21 31.72
C MET A 80 1.46 -2.22 30.65
N ASP A 81 2.01 -1.99 29.46
CA ASP A 81 2.66 -2.99 28.59
C ASP A 81 2.06 -4.40 28.58
N GLU A 82 1.07 -4.63 27.72
CA GLU A 82 1.00 -5.75 26.79
C GLU A 82 -0.28 -5.63 25.96
N GLY A 83 -0.13 -5.62 24.64
CA GLY A 83 -1.15 -5.21 23.69
C GLY A 83 -2.44 -6.03 23.67
N GLU A 84 -3.54 -5.32 23.48
CA GLU A 84 -4.56 -5.52 22.45
C GLU A 84 -5.51 -4.31 22.54
N VAL A 85 -5.37 -3.35 21.61
CA VAL A 85 -6.35 -2.27 21.46
C VAL A 85 -7.50 -2.83 20.64
N ASP A 86 -8.62 -3.10 21.30
CA ASP A 86 -9.83 -3.62 20.67
C ASP A 86 -10.56 -2.46 19.95
N VAL A 87 -10.26 -2.30 18.66
CA VAL A 87 -10.88 -1.31 17.77
C VAL A 87 -12.21 -1.85 17.24
N TYR A 88 -13.22 -2.08 18.09
CA TYR A 88 -14.62 -2.22 17.62
C TYR A 88 -15.61 -1.99 18.79
N SER A 89 -15.87 -0.74 19.17
CA SER A 89 -17.19 -0.41 19.73
C SER A 89 -17.62 1.02 19.38
N GLY A 90 -18.40 1.14 18.30
CA GLY A 90 -18.87 2.43 17.83
C GLY A 90 -19.94 2.38 16.75
N ILE A 91 -20.91 1.47 16.82
CA ILE A 91 -22.18 1.65 16.09
C ILE A 91 -23.31 1.73 17.12
N PRO A 92 -23.83 2.94 17.43
CA PRO A 92 -25.06 3.07 18.20
C PRO A 92 -26.21 2.67 17.28
N SER A 93 -26.69 1.45 17.44
CA SER A 93 -28.01 1.07 16.92
C SER A 93 -29.06 1.69 17.84
N LYS A 94 -29.57 2.87 17.44
CA LYS A 94 -30.90 3.37 17.84
C LYS A 94 -31.33 4.47 16.87
N ALA A 95 -32.22 4.09 15.95
CA ALA A 95 -33.02 5.03 15.20
C ALA A 95 -33.95 5.79 16.15
N THR A 96 -33.70 7.08 16.32
CA THR A 96 -34.71 8.05 16.74
C THR A 96 -34.55 9.31 15.91
N LYS A 97 -35.67 9.78 15.38
CA LYS A 97 -35.81 10.83 14.37
C LYS A 97 -35.21 12.17 14.81
N ASN A 98 -34.60 12.84 13.83
CA ASN A 98 -34.33 14.27 13.74
C ASN A 98 -33.62 14.90 14.94
N ASP A 99 -32.29 14.92 14.91
CA ASP A 99 -31.50 16.09 15.28
C ASP A 99 -30.15 15.99 14.54
N GLU A 100 -29.75 17.08 13.89
CA GLU A 100 -28.46 17.22 13.19
C GLU A 100 -27.33 17.16 14.23
N ILE A 101 -26.77 15.97 14.43
CA ILE A 101 -25.56 15.80 15.24
C ILE A 101 -24.37 16.16 14.35
N GLU A 102 -23.84 17.37 14.50
CA GLU A 102 -22.46 17.69 14.11
C GLU A 102 -21.51 16.76 14.87
N LEU A 103 -21.12 15.65 14.22
CA LEU A 103 -20.00 14.83 14.65
C LEU A 103 -18.74 15.71 14.62
N LYS A 104 -18.27 16.17 15.78
CA LYS A 104 -16.86 16.53 15.93
C LYS A 104 -16.05 15.26 15.64
N GLY A 105 -15.25 15.30 14.57
CA GLY A 105 -14.47 14.16 14.11
C GLY A 105 -13.54 13.64 15.22
N PRO A 106 -13.29 12.32 15.28
CA PRO A 106 -12.42 11.76 16.30
C PRO A 106 -10.96 12.10 15.98
N GLU A 107 -10.12 12.24 17.00
CA GLU A 107 -8.68 12.60 16.95
C GLU A 107 -7.78 11.61 16.18
N PHE A 108 -8.35 10.62 15.47
CA PHE A 108 -7.64 9.64 14.63
C PHE A 108 -7.21 10.17 13.26
N LEU A 109 -7.49 11.43 12.95
CA LEU A 109 -7.32 11.99 11.60
C LEU A 109 -5.86 12.30 11.23
N ASP A 110 -4.94 12.35 12.20
CA ASP A 110 -3.54 12.76 11.98
C ASP A 110 -2.52 11.60 12.03
N MET A 111 -2.95 10.36 12.31
CA MET A 111 -2.05 9.20 12.40
C MET A 111 -1.98 8.46 11.05
N PRO A 112 -0.78 8.02 10.59
CA PRO A 112 -0.70 7.21 9.39
C PRO A 112 -1.39 5.85 9.61
N PHE A 113 -2.42 5.57 8.81
CA PHE A 113 -3.18 4.33 8.85
C PHE A 113 -2.94 3.51 7.57
N ILE A 114 -2.75 2.20 7.72
CA ILE A 114 -2.50 1.26 6.62
C ILE A 114 -3.43 0.05 6.74
N CYS A 115 -4.14 -0.26 5.67
CA CYS A 115 -4.97 -1.46 5.55
C CYS A 115 -4.14 -2.73 5.33
N LEU A 116 -4.64 -3.87 5.81
CA LEU A 116 -4.02 -5.18 5.57
C LEU A 116 -3.91 -5.50 4.07
N ASP A 117 -4.93 -5.16 3.27
CA ASP A 117 -4.91 -5.36 1.82
C ASP A 117 -3.74 -4.59 1.18
N SER A 118 -3.52 -3.32 1.57
CA SER A 118 -2.39 -2.53 1.10
C SER A 118 -1.05 -3.15 1.48
N MET A 119 -0.93 -3.70 2.70
CA MET A 119 0.28 -4.44 3.09
C MET A 119 0.50 -5.71 2.29
N GLN A 120 -0.57 -6.45 2.00
CA GLN A 120 -0.48 -7.70 1.25
C GLN A 120 -0.06 -7.46 -0.20
N ARG A 121 -0.58 -6.40 -0.81
CA ARG A 121 -0.28 -6.00 -2.19
C ARG A 121 1.11 -5.40 -2.34
N ALA A 122 1.56 -4.61 -1.35
CA ALA A 122 2.92 -4.09 -1.28
C ALA A 122 4.02 -5.17 -1.27
N ASN A 123 3.70 -6.43 -0.94
CA ASN A 123 4.71 -7.49 -0.82
C ASN A 123 5.46 -7.77 -2.12
N SER A 124 4.80 -7.75 -3.28
CA SER A 124 5.47 -7.98 -4.57
C SER A 124 6.46 -6.86 -4.87
N THR A 125 6.06 -5.60 -4.63
CA THR A 125 6.92 -4.42 -4.77
C THR A 125 8.12 -4.51 -3.83
N LEU A 126 7.90 -4.89 -2.57
CA LEU A 126 8.99 -5.04 -1.60
C LEU A 126 9.95 -6.18 -1.94
N GLU A 127 9.44 -7.30 -2.46
CA GLU A 127 10.28 -8.40 -2.92
C GLU A 127 11.16 -7.96 -4.09
N ASP A 128 10.57 -7.33 -5.10
CA ASP A 128 11.31 -6.79 -6.24
C ASP A 128 12.33 -5.74 -5.78
N PHE A 129 11.92 -4.78 -4.95
CA PHE A 129 12.81 -3.77 -4.38
C PHE A 129 14.01 -4.41 -3.68
N CYS A 130 13.79 -5.43 -2.85
CA CYS A 130 14.90 -6.13 -2.19
C CYS A 130 15.84 -6.78 -3.21
N ARG A 131 15.32 -7.44 -4.23
CA ARG A 131 16.13 -8.15 -5.26
C ARG A 131 16.85 -7.20 -6.22
N SER A 132 16.29 -6.02 -6.45
CA SER A 132 16.76 -5.04 -7.43
C SER A 132 17.62 -3.94 -6.80
N TYR A 133 17.32 -3.48 -5.58
CA TYR A 133 18.01 -2.34 -4.96
C TYR A 133 19.10 -2.74 -3.97
N PHE A 134 19.00 -3.89 -3.28
CA PHE A 134 19.96 -4.23 -2.23
C PHE A 134 21.41 -4.32 -2.74
N MET A 135 21.61 -4.69 -4.00
CA MET A 135 22.95 -4.72 -4.60
C MET A 135 23.63 -3.34 -4.62
N PHE A 136 22.86 -2.24 -4.75
CA PHE A 136 23.37 -0.87 -4.68
C PHE A 136 23.67 -0.40 -3.25
N HIS A 137 23.33 -1.23 -2.26
CA HIS A 137 23.50 -1.02 -0.83
C HIS A 137 24.48 -2.01 -0.21
N ASP A 138 25.30 -2.72 -1.00
CA ASP A 138 26.18 -3.79 -0.50
C ASP A 138 25.43 -4.84 0.35
N MET A 139 24.16 -5.08 0.01
CA MET A 139 23.27 -5.99 0.72
C MET A 139 22.91 -7.17 -0.19
N ASP A 140 22.68 -8.32 0.45
CA ASP A 140 22.28 -9.56 -0.22
C ASP A 140 20.81 -9.84 0.06
N ALA A 141 20.00 -9.87 -1.00
CA ALA A 141 18.57 -10.18 -0.94
C ALA A 141 18.30 -11.61 -0.43
N ASN A 142 19.29 -12.50 -0.46
CA ASN A 142 19.15 -13.87 0.06
C ASN A 142 19.50 -13.98 1.54
N GLN A 143 19.80 -12.87 2.22
CA GLN A 143 20.12 -12.85 3.65
C GLN A 143 18.94 -12.34 4.47
N PRO A 144 18.20 -13.22 5.17
CA PRO A 144 17.03 -12.83 5.96
C PRO A 144 17.33 -11.75 6.99
N LYS A 145 18.53 -11.78 7.60
CA LYS A 145 18.93 -10.78 8.60
C LYS A 145 18.94 -9.35 8.04
N SER A 146 19.38 -9.19 6.79
CA SER A 146 19.45 -7.90 6.11
C SER A 146 18.05 -7.39 5.76
N ILE A 147 17.19 -8.28 5.26
CA ILE A 147 15.78 -7.97 4.97
C ILE A 147 15.04 -7.57 6.24
N PHE A 148 14.95 -8.48 7.23
CA PHE A 148 14.14 -8.28 8.42
C PHE A 148 14.60 -7.11 9.31
N LYS A 149 15.85 -6.64 9.16
CA LYS A 149 16.33 -5.46 9.88
C LYS A 149 15.63 -4.17 9.43
N PHE A 150 15.40 -4.02 8.13
CA PHE A 150 14.86 -2.78 7.54
C PHE A 150 13.40 -2.91 7.08
N LEU A 151 12.92 -4.16 6.94
CA LEU A 151 11.58 -4.48 6.49
C LEU A 151 10.45 -3.71 7.20
N PRO A 152 10.47 -3.48 8.54
CA PRO A 152 9.35 -2.78 9.17
C PRO A 152 9.10 -1.37 8.61
N ILE A 153 10.16 -0.59 8.37
CA ILE A 153 10.05 0.78 7.84
C ILE A 153 9.75 0.77 6.34
N LEU A 154 10.45 -0.09 5.59
CA LEU A 154 10.24 -0.22 4.14
C LEU A 154 8.82 -0.68 3.84
N SER A 155 8.36 -1.74 4.53
CA SER A 155 7.02 -2.30 4.35
C SER A 155 5.94 -1.31 4.75
N PHE A 156 6.10 -0.62 5.89
CA PHE A 156 5.16 0.42 6.29
C PHE A 156 5.06 1.54 5.24
N THR A 157 6.21 2.04 4.77
CA THR A 157 6.25 3.14 3.80
C THR A 157 5.59 2.74 2.48
N GLU A 158 5.99 1.60 1.92
CA GLU A 158 5.44 1.10 0.66
C GLU A 158 3.92 0.86 0.78
N SER A 159 3.49 0.21 1.85
CA SER A 159 2.06 -0.08 2.05
C SER A 159 1.23 1.20 2.20
N TYR A 160 1.83 2.27 2.76
CA TYR A 160 1.18 3.57 2.87
C TYR A 160 1.05 4.25 1.50
N ILE A 161 2.13 4.25 0.71
CA ILE A 161 2.12 4.81 -0.65
C ILE A 161 1.11 4.06 -1.52
N TYR A 162 1.15 2.71 -1.52
CA TYR A 162 0.22 1.86 -2.26
C TYR A 162 -1.25 2.16 -1.94
N GLN A 163 -1.56 2.42 -0.66
CA GLN A 163 -2.91 2.79 -0.25
C GLN A 163 -3.36 4.12 -0.86
N LEU A 164 -2.45 5.10 -0.97
CA LEU A 164 -2.72 6.38 -1.60
C LEU A 164 -2.86 6.26 -3.12
N ASP A 165 -2.03 5.44 -3.77
CA ASP A 165 -2.14 5.13 -5.20
C ASP A 165 -3.49 4.52 -5.53
N THR A 166 -3.89 3.49 -4.79
CA THR A 166 -5.20 2.83 -4.94
C THR A 166 -6.35 3.83 -4.79
N TRP A 167 -6.21 4.80 -3.89
CA TRP A 167 -7.22 5.84 -3.70
C TRP A 167 -7.28 6.82 -4.87
N ASN A 168 -6.14 7.24 -5.39
CA ASN A 168 -6.03 8.08 -6.58
C ASN A 168 -6.67 7.40 -7.80
N GLU A 169 -6.35 6.14 -8.08
CA GLU A 169 -6.93 5.36 -9.19
C GLU A 169 -8.45 5.18 -9.06
N LYS A 170 -8.95 4.90 -7.85
CA LYS A 170 -10.40 4.82 -7.58
C LYS A 170 -11.11 6.15 -7.88
N ASN A 171 -10.49 7.29 -7.59
CA ASN A 171 -11.07 8.60 -7.91
C ASN A 171 -11.13 8.84 -9.43
N LEU A 172 -10.14 8.36 -10.19
CA LEU A 172 -10.15 8.42 -11.66
C LEU A 172 -11.27 7.59 -12.26
N SER A 173 -11.47 6.36 -11.77
CA SER A 173 -12.54 5.49 -12.26
C SER A 173 -13.95 6.07 -11.98
N LYS A 174 -14.17 6.68 -10.81
CA LYS A 174 -15.44 7.36 -10.45
C LYS A 174 -15.70 8.59 -11.33
N GLY A 175 -14.68 9.39 -11.61
CA GLY A 175 -14.77 10.54 -12.52
C GLY A 175 -15.20 10.15 -13.94
N SER A 176 -14.74 8.98 -14.42
CA SER A 176 -15.12 8.44 -15.73
C SER A 176 -16.56 7.88 -15.76
N LYS A 177 -17.06 7.29 -14.67
CA LYS A 177 -18.42 6.72 -14.60
C LYS A 177 -19.51 7.79 -14.52
N ASN A 178 -19.24 8.92 -13.86
CA ASN A 178 -20.21 10.02 -13.73
C ASN A 178 -20.56 10.70 -15.07
N THR A 179 -19.77 10.49 -16.13
CA THR A 179 -20.12 10.96 -17.49
C THR A 179 -21.02 10.01 -18.28
N ALA A 180 -21.27 8.78 -17.77
CA ALA A 180 -21.97 7.74 -18.50
C ALA A 180 -22.83 6.84 -17.60
N SER A 181 -23.64 7.40 -16.68
CA SER A 181 -24.88 6.79 -16.14
C SER A 181 -25.33 7.55 -14.88
N ALA A 182 -26.31 8.43 -15.04
CA ALA A 182 -27.29 8.61 -13.98
C ALA A 182 -28.24 7.40 -14.07
N GLU A 183 -28.56 6.79 -12.93
CA GLU A 183 -29.48 5.64 -12.75
C GLU A 183 -28.85 4.24 -12.78
N SER A 184 -28.28 3.83 -11.64
CA SER A 184 -28.61 2.51 -11.05
C SER A 184 -28.19 2.45 -9.59
N THR A 185 -29.16 2.60 -8.69
CA THR A 185 -29.03 2.29 -7.26
C THR A 185 -29.09 0.76 -7.08
N SER A 186 -27.97 0.14 -6.73
CA SER A 186 -27.95 -1.19 -6.12
C SER A 186 -27.23 -1.11 -4.78
N ASP A 187 -28.03 -1.11 -3.72
CA ASP A 187 -27.58 -1.10 -2.33
C ASP A 187 -26.98 -2.46 -1.95
N ASN A 188 -25.67 -2.57 -2.09
CA ASN A 188 -24.82 -3.48 -1.32
C ASN A 188 -23.42 -2.84 -1.24
N VAL A 189 -23.37 -1.68 -0.58
CA VAL A 189 -22.11 -0.95 -0.34
C VAL A 189 -21.44 -1.54 0.89
N ASN A 190 -20.22 -2.05 0.72
CA ASN A 190 -19.42 -2.60 1.82
C ASN A 190 -19.15 -1.51 2.86
N ILE A 191 -19.30 -1.82 4.15
CA ILE A 191 -19.12 -0.85 5.25
C ILE A 191 -17.70 -0.26 5.21
N GLU A 192 -16.71 -1.03 4.76
CA GLU A 192 -15.32 -0.58 4.53
C GLU A 192 -15.22 0.47 3.41
N GLU A 193 -15.96 0.32 2.31
CA GLU A 193 -16.01 1.31 1.23
C GLU A 193 -16.66 2.61 1.68
N LYS A 194 -17.67 2.51 2.55
CA LYS A 194 -18.36 3.66 3.13
C LYS A 194 -17.49 4.42 4.15
N ILE A 195 -16.69 3.71 4.95
CA ILE A 195 -15.71 4.31 5.86
C ILE A 195 -14.60 4.99 5.06
N MET A 196 -14.13 4.39 3.96
CA MET A 196 -13.19 5.02 3.02
C MET A 196 -13.79 6.27 2.35
N GLU A 197 -15.04 6.22 1.90
CA GLU A 197 -15.72 7.36 1.25
C GLU A 197 -15.98 8.53 2.21
N ILE A 198 -16.31 8.26 3.48
CA ILE A 198 -16.68 9.29 4.45
C ILE A 198 -15.44 9.88 5.16
N SER A 199 -14.37 9.09 5.35
CA SER A 199 -13.22 9.49 6.17
C SER A 199 -12.09 10.10 5.34
N LEU A 200 -11.79 9.58 4.15
CA LEU A 200 -10.55 9.91 3.43
C LEU A 200 -10.49 11.33 2.82
N PRO A 201 -11.56 11.91 2.25
CA PRO A 201 -11.52 13.27 1.73
C PRO A 201 -11.31 14.35 2.82
N LYS A 202 -11.63 14.04 4.08
CA LYS A 202 -11.39 14.91 5.25
C LYS A 202 -10.03 14.66 5.91
N ILE A 203 -9.47 13.45 5.81
CA ILE A 203 -8.15 13.09 6.35
C ILE A 203 -7.01 13.66 5.48
N PHE A 204 -7.20 13.71 4.15
CA PHE A 204 -6.10 13.94 3.20
C PHE A 204 -6.26 15.22 2.35
N GLY A 205 -6.82 16.29 2.93
CA GLY A 205 -6.75 17.62 2.31
C GLY A 205 -5.30 18.07 2.13
N SER A 206 -4.95 18.62 0.95
CA SER A 206 -3.67 19.21 0.49
C SER A 206 -2.33 18.53 0.80
N ASP A 207 -2.22 17.57 1.72
CA ASP A 207 -0.94 17.08 2.24
C ASP A 207 -1.00 15.59 2.59
N ALA A 208 -1.18 14.76 1.54
CA ALA A 208 -1.42 13.32 1.65
C ALA A 208 -0.32 12.56 2.42
N PHE A 209 0.92 13.06 2.37
CA PHE A 209 2.07 12.40 2.98
C PHE A 209 2.40 12.89 4.40
N ASN A 210 1.73 13.90 4.93
CA ASN A 210 2.05 14.45 6.25
C ASN A 210 2.10 13.41 7.39
N PRO A 211 1.14 12.47 7.49
CA PRO A 211 1.19 11.46 8.54
C PRO A 211 2.41 10.55 8.42
N LEU A 212 2.79 10.17 7.19
CA LEU A 212 4.02 9.40 6.93
C LEU A 212 5.28 10.21 7.23
N ILE A 213 5.32 11.48 6.81
CA ILE A 213 6.45 12.39 7.06
C ILE A 213 6.67 12.55 8.56
N SER A 214 5.60 12.76 9.33
CA SER A 214 5.65 12.95 10.78
C SER A 214 6.23 11.70 11.46
N LEU A 215 5.75 10.51 11.08
CA LEU A 215 6.26 9.24 11.59
C LEU A 215 7.74 9.01 11.27
N LEU A 216 8.15 9.28 10.02
CA LEU A 216 9.55 9.12 9.61
C LEU A 216 10.45 10.16 10.28
N GLN A 217 9.93 11.37 10.54
CA GLN A 217 10.65 12.44 11.24
C GLN A 217 10.89 12.08 12.70
N ASP A 218 9.91 11.48 13.39
CA ASP A 218 10.06 10.99 14.76
C ASP A 218 11.11 9.87 14.87
N GLN A 219 11.32 9.11 13.79
CA GLN A 219 12.39 8.10 13.68
C GLN A 219 13.73 8.68 13.22
N GLY A 220 13.82 10.00 12.94
CA GLY A 220 15.02 10.65 12.45
C GLY A 220 15.43 10.24 11.02
N LEU A 221 14.48 9.79 10.20
CA LEU A 221 14.73 9.27 8.85
C LEU A 221 14.45 10.26 7.73
N ILE A 222 13.75 11.36 8.02
CA ILE A 222 13.39 12.37 7.01
C ILE A 222 14.61 13.18 6.57
N THR A 223 14.70 13.39 5.26
CA THR A 223 15.64 14.30 4.60
C THR A 223 14.89 15.14 3.58
N ASP A 224 15.46 16.30 3.20
CA ASP A 224 14.89 17.16 2.15
C ASP A 224 14.65 16.37 0.85
N ARG A 225 15.56 15.46 0.49
CA ARG A 225 15.43 14.63 -0.71
C ARG A 225 14.26 13.65 -0.63
N ILE A 226 14.02 13.02 0.53
CA ILE A 226 12.84 12.15 0.71
C ILE A 226 11.55 12.97 0.56
N ILE A 227 11.52 14.17 1.15
CA ILE A 227 10.37 15.07 1.03
C ILE A 227 10.13 15.44 -0.44
N ASP A 228 11.19 15.71 -1.21
CA ASP A 228 11.07 16.08 -2.61
C ASP A 228 10.63 14.91 -3.51
N GLU A 229 11.01 13.67 -3.21
CA GLU A 229 10.46 12.48 -3.89
C GLU A 229 8.97 12.25 -3.52
N LEU A 230 8.56 12.49 -2.27
CA LEU A 230 7.13 12.42 -1.90
C LEU A 230 6.31 13.51 -2.62
N LYS A 231 6.84 14.72 -2.76
CA LYS A 231 6.22 15.77 -3.59
C LYS A 231 6.14 15.36 -5.05
N SER A 232 7.14 14.62 -5.54
CA SER A 232 7.15 14.07 -6.89
C SER A 232 6.00 13.08 -7.11
N GLY A 233 5.67 12.26 -6.11
CA GLY A 233 4.46 11.42 -6.12
C GLY A 233 3.16 12.22 -6.21
N ILE A 234 3.02 13.30 -5.43
CA ILE A 234 1.86 14.21 -5.54
C ILE A 234 1.75 14.80 -6.95
N GLN A 235 2.87 15.21 -7.53
CA GLN A 235 2.92 15.73 -8.90
C GLN A 235 2.54 14.67 -9.94
N TYR A 236 2.99 13.43 -9.75
CA TYR A 236 2.61 12.30 -10.59
C TYR A 236 1.09 12.09 -10.58
N TRP A 237 0.46 11.96 -9.42
CA TRP A 237 -1.00 11.79 -9.31
C TRP A 237 -1.78 12.92 -9.97
N ALA A 238 -1.31 14.16 -9.83
CA ALA A 238 -1.91 15.31 -10.50
C ALA A 238 -1.78 15.24 -12.03
N LEU A 239 -0.63 14.81 -12.55
CA LEU A 239 -0.41 14.61 -13.97
C LEU A 239 -1.23 13.45 -14.52
N GLU A 240 -1.24 12.31 -13.85
CA GLU A 240 -2.08 11.18 -14.23
C GLU A 240 -3.55 11.59 -14.33
N THR A 241 -4.05 12.28 -13.29
CA THR A 241 -5.43 12.79 -13.29
C THR A 241 -5.69 13.71 -14.47
N LYS A 242 -4.80 14.67 -14.71
CA LYS A 242 -4.91 15.60 -15.83
C LYS A 242 -4.92 14.88 -17.17
N LEU A 243 -4.00 13.96 -17.39
CA LEU A 243 -3.79 13.24 -18.64
C LEU A 243 -4.96 12.30 -18.95
N CYS A 244 -5.39 11.49 -17.98
CA CYS A 244 -6.52 10.58 -18.15
C CYS A 244 -7.84 11.33 -18.38
N GLN A 245 -8.08 12.45 -17.68
CA GLN A 245 -9.25 13.30 -17.95
C GLN A 245 -9.21 13.94 -19.34
N ALA A 246 -8.03 14.39 -19.78
CA ALA A 246 -7.86 14.94 -21.12
C ALA A 246 -8.16 13.90 -22.20
N LEU A 247 -7.75 12.63 -22.01
CA LEU A 247 -8.12 11.53 -22.90
C LEU A 247 -9.63 11.31 -22.96
N THR A 248 -10.31 11.24 -21.82
CA THR A 248 -11.78 11.06 -21.77
C THR A 248 -12.51 12.20 -22.49
N LYS A 249 -12.04 13.44 -22.33
CA LYS A 249 -12.62 14.64 -22.96
C LYS A 249 -12.13 14.89 -24.39
N LYS A 250 -11.19 14.09 -24.90
CA LYS A 250 -10.52 14.28 -26.20
C LYS A 250 -9.85 15.66 -26.32
N GLU A 251 -9.30 16.15 -25.21
CA GLU A 251 -8.54 17.39 -25.16
C GLU A 251 -7.09 17.17 -25.62
N LYS A 252 -6.40 18.27 -25.96
CA LYS A 252 -5.01 18.21 -26.41
C LYS A 252 -4.10 17.82 -25.24
N ILE A 253 -3.29 16.78 -25.45
CA ILE A 253 -2.24 16.35 -24.52
C ILE A 253 -0.88 16.88 -24.97
N LEU A 254 -0.08 17.33 -24.01
CA LEU A 254 1.30 17.77 -24.23
C LEU A 254 2.25 16.60 -23.98
N ILE A 255 3.23 16.42 -24.86
CA ILE A 255 4.21 15.34 -24.69
C ILE A 255 5.07 15.55 -23.45
N GLU A 256 5.33 16.79 -23.10
CA GLU A 256 6.13 17.17 -21.94
C GLU A 256 5.49 16.67 -20.64
N ASP A 257 4.16 16.78 -20.52
CA ASP A 257 3.41 16.26 -19.37
C ASP A 257 3.49 14.72 -19.30
N VAL A 258 3.42 14.05 -20.45
CA VAL A 258 3.49 12.58 -20.54
C VAL A 258 4.87 12.07 -20.13
N LEU A 259 5.93 12.69 -20.65
CA LEU A 259 7.30 12.34 -20.30
C LEU A 259 7.61 12.67 -18.83
N GLN A 260 7.06 13.76 -18.30
CA GLN A 260 7.18 14.06 -16.88
C GLN A 260 6.47 13.01 -16.03
N ALA A 261 5.26 12.58 -16.40
CA ALA A 261 4.49 11.59 -15.65
C ALA A 261 5.24 10.25 -15.54
N ILE A 262 5.71 9.69 -16.66
CA ILE A 262 6.47 8.43 -16.63
C ILE A 262 7.76 8.55 -15.81
N HIS A 263 8.43 9.71 -15.83
CA HIS A 263 9.63 9.94 -15.00
C HIS A 263 9.31 10.07 -13.51
N LEU A 264 8.10 10.43 -13.12
CA LEU A 264 7.69 10.55 -11.73
C LEU A 264 7.04 9.27 -11.18
N LYS A 265 6.68 8.31 -12.04
CA LYS A 265 5.91 7.11 -11.69
C LYS A 265 6.58 6.27 -10.59
N SER A 266 7.88 5.99 -10.70
CA SER A 266 8.65 5.20 -9.73
C SER A 266 9.16 5.99 -8.50
N PHE A 267 8.41 6.99 -8.02
CA PHE A 267 8.84 7.80 -6.87
C PHE A 267 8.88 6.99 -5.56
N ASP A 268 8.01 5.99 -5.44
CA ASP A 268 7.92 5.02 -4.36
C ASP A 268 9.25 4.26 -4.16
N TYR A 269 9.79 3.68 -5.23
CA TYR A 269 11.09 3.02 -5.24
C TYR A 269 12.22 3.97 -4.84
N ARG A 270 12.17 5.24 -5.28
CA ARG A 270 13.16 6.26 -4.89
C ARG A 270 13.06 6.62 -3.42
N VAL A 271 11.85 6.75 -2.86
CA VAL A 271 11.63 6.95 -1.43
C VAL A 271 12.19 5.76 -0.63
N LEU A 272 11.89 4.52 -1.02
CA LEU A 272 12.41 3.32 -0.37
C LEU A 272 13.94 3.24 -0.44
N ASN A 273 14.52 3.59 -1.58
CA ASN A 273 15.97 3.62 -1.78
C ASN A 273 16.66 4.64 -0.85
N LEU A 274 16.12 5.86 -0.78
CA LEU A 274 16.63 6.92 0.10
C LEU A 274 16.46 6.55 1.58
N LEU A 275 15.32 5.97 1.96
CA LEU A 275 15.11 5.45 3.31
C LEU A 275 16.14 4.37 3.66
N LEU A 276 16.47 3.48 2.72
CA LEU A 276 17.47 2.45 2.96
C LEU A 276 18.87 3.04 3.20
N TYR A 277 19.25 4.11 2.50
CA TYR A 277 20.49 4.86 2.81
C TYR A 277 20.46 5.43 4.23
N GLN A 278 19.35 6.07 4.63
CA GLN A 278 19.20 6.65 5.98
C GLN A 278 19.23 5.59 7.08
N LEU A 279 18.48 4.49 6.91
CA LEU A 279 18.44 3.37 7.85
C LEU A 279 19.81 2.69 8.03
N ARG A 280 20.69 2.79 7.02
CA ARG A 280 22.06 2.26 7.06
C ARG A 280 23.08 3.29 7.54
N GLY A 281 22.69 4.55 7.72
CA GLY A 281 23.59 5.64 8.06
C GLY A 281 24.65 5.88 6.98
N GLN A 282 24.30 5.70 5.71
CA GLN A 282 25.19 5.90 4.57
C GLN A 282 24.80 7.14 3.77
N GLU A 283 25.81 7.81 3.21
CA GLU A 283 25.58 8.89 2.25
C GLU A 283 25.00 8.34 0.95
N VAL A 284 24.12 9.12 0.33
CA VAL A 284 23.49 8.75 -0.94
C VAL A 284 24.54 8.76 -2.05
N ASN A 285 24.63 7.66 -2.79
CA ASN A 285 25.52 7.59 -3.95
C ASN A 285 24.81 8.15 -5.19
N GLU A 286 25.21 9.36 -5.61
CA GLU A 286 24.58 10.04 -6.76
C GLU A 286 24.72 9.28 -8.08
N LEU A 287 25.80 8.50 -8.26
CA LEU A 287 25.94 7.69 -9.46
C LEU A 287 24.94 6.53 -9.48
N HIS A 288 24.66 5.94 -8.32
CA HIS A 288 23.60 4.93 -8.19
C HIS A 288 22.24 5.56 -8.49
N MET A 289 21.96 6.76 -7.98
CA MET A 289 20.71 7.48 -8.26
C MET A 289 20.55 7.83 -9.75
N GLU A 290 21.62 8.33 -10.40
CA GLU A 290 21.63 8.63 -11.85
C GLU A 290 21.33 7.38 -12.66
N PHE A 291 21.96 6.25 -12.31
CA PHE A 291 21.73 4.98 -12.99
C PHE A 291 20.31 4.45 -12.81
N LEU A 292 19.85 4.39 -11.55
CA LEU A 292 18.54 3.85 -11.19
C LEU A 292 17.42 4.67 -11.84
N SER A 293 17.52 6.00 -11.88
CA SER A 293 16.52 6.85 -12.57
C SER A 293 16.32 6.49 -14.05
N VAL A 294 17.39 6.14 -14.77
CA VAL A 294 17.28 5.71 -16.18
C VAL A 294 16.76 4.27 -16.28
N SER A 295 17.18 3.40 -15.36
CA SER A 295 16.71 2.01 -15.30
C SER A 295 15.21 1.94 -14.98
N GLU A 296 14.74 2.69 -13.98
CA GLU A 296 13.34 2.85 -13.59
C GLU A 296 12.49 3.28 -14.78
N PHE A 297 12.91 4.31 -15.53
CA PHE A 297 12.19 4.73 -16.74
C PHE A 297 11.99 3.58 -17.75
N LEU A 298 13.01 2.76 -18.00
CA LEU A 298 12.89 1.63 -18.91
C LEU A 298 11.97 0.54 -18.36
N VAL A 299 12.02 0.28 -17.05
CA VAL A 299 11.12 -0.67 -16.37
C VAL A 299 9.68 -0.19 -16.49
N GLU A 300 9.38 1.08 -16.18
CA GLU A 300 8.03 1.63 -16.28
C GLU A 300 7.46 1.56 -17.72
N VAL A 301 8.29 1.83 -18.73
CA VAL A 301 7.87 1.68 -20.13
C VAL A 301 7.62 0.21 -20.47
N SER A 302 8.38 -0.73 -19.90
CA SER A 302 8.15 -2.16 -20.09
C SER A 302 6.84 -2.60 -19.46
N ASP A 303 6.58 -2.17 -18.22
CA ASP A 303 5.37 -2.52 -17.47
C ASP A 303 4.14 -1.92 -18.16
N ASP A 304 4.17 -0.65 -18.58
CA ASP A 304 3.09 -0.04 -19.36
C ASP A 304 2.82 -0.80 -20.69
N LEU A 305 3.86 -1.34 -21.34
CA LEU A 305 3.65 -2.12 -22.57
C LEU A 305 3.02 -3.49 -22.30
N TYR A 306 3.31 -4.07 -21.14
CA TYR A 306 2.76 -5.35 -20.70
C TYR A 306 1.31 -5.18 -20.23
N ASP A 307 1.03 -4.16 -19.41
CA ASP A 307 -0.28 -3.89 -18.80
C ASP A 307 -1.21 -3.02 -19.68
N TYR A 308 -0.80 -2.72 -20.92
CA TYR A 308 -1.51 -1.82 -21.84
C TYR A 308 -3.03 -2.03 -21.93
N GLU A 309 -3.48 -3.28 -22.03
CA GLU A 309 -4.90 -3.59 -22.14
C GLU A 309 -5.65 -3.34 -20.82
N GLU A 310 -5.05 -3.70 -19.69
CA GLU A 310 -5.60 -3.47 -18.36
C GLU A 310 -5.67 -1.98 -18.05
N ASP A 311 -4.62 -1.22 -18.38
CA ASP A 311 -4.60 0.22 -18.15
C ASP A 311 -5.66 0.97 -18.96
N VAL A 312 -5.84 0.59 -20.22
CA VAL A 312 -6.91 1.17 -21.06
C VAL A 312 -8.29 0.82 -20.52
N ALA A 313 -8.47 -0.39 -19.99
CA ALA A 313 -9.71 -0.81 -19.34
C ALA A 313 -10.01 0.01 -18.08
N ASN A 314 -8.99 0.22 -17.24
CA ASN A 314 -9.10 0.93 -15.95
C ASN A 314 -9.05 2.46 -16.07
N ASN A 315 -8.72 2.99 -17.26
CA ASN A 315 -8.51 4.42 -17.50
C ASN A 315 -7.37 5.00 -16.66
N THR A 316 -6.31 4.22 -16.44
CA THR A 316 -5.07 4.60 -15.75
C THR A 316 -4.05 5.18 -16.75
N PHE A 317 -3.00 5.81 -16.23
CA PHE A 317 -1.91 6.29 -17.08
C PHE A 317 -1.21 5.13 -17.78
N ASN A 318 -0.86 5.33 -19.04
CA ASN A 318 -0.05 4.38 -19.81
C ASN A 318 0.67 5.12 -20.94
N ILE A 319 1.99 4.96 -21.06
CA ILE A 319 2.80 5.75 -22.00
C ILE A 319 2.40 5.51 -23.46
N LEU A 320 2.08 4.28 -23.87
CA LEU A 320 1.70 3.99 -25.25
C LEU A 320 0.35 4.65 -25.58
N ARG A 321 -0.60 4.55 -24.66
CA ARG A 321 -1.92 5.21 -24.75
C ARG A 321 -1.77 6.72 -24.93
N MET A 322 -0.91 7.34 -24.13
CA MET A 322 -0.62 8.78 -24.22
C MET A 322 0.07 9.14 -25.54
N PHE A 323 1.02 8.33 -26.01
CA PHE A 323 1.69 8.55 -27.30
C PHE A 323 0.71 8.47 -28.46
N VAL A 324 -0.26 7.54 -28.43
CA VAL A 324 -1.34 7.46 -29.43
C VAL A 324 -2.17 8.75 -29.45
N ALA A 325 -2.49 9.31 -28.29
CA ALA A 325 -3.24 10.56 -28.22
C ALA A 325 -2.45 11.79 -28.70
N VAL A 326 -1.14 11.83 -28.46
CA VAL A 326 -0.28 12.95 -28.89
C VAL A 326 0.06 12.87 -30.39
N TYR A 327 0.46 11.70 -30.87
CA TYR A 327 1.04 11.53 -32.21
C TYR A 327 0.12 10.85 -33.22
N GLY A 328 -0.99 10.26 -32.76
CA GLY A 328 -1.86 9.41 -33.55
C GLY A 328 -1.30 8.00 -33.72
N SER A 329 -2.19 7.05 -34.07
CA SER A 329 -1.90 5.61 -34.13
C SER A 329 -0.78 5.22 -35.10
N SER A 330 -0.56 5.99 -36.16
CA SER A 330 0.48 5.69 -37.17
C SER A 330 1.90 6.08 -36.75
N LEU A 331 2.04 7.13 -35.93
CA LEU A 331 3.34 7.71 -35.56
C LEU A 331 3.73 7.33 -34.12
N ALA A 332 2.76 7.06 -33.25
CA ALA A 332 3.00 6.73 -31.84
C ALA A 332 4.00 5.58 -31.62
N PRO A 333 3.89 4.41 -32.28
CA PRO A 333 4.87 3.34 -32.09
C PRO A 333 6.30 3.76 -32.47
N LYS A 334 6.46 4.55 -33.54
CA LYS A 334 7.77 5.03 -34.00
C LYS A 334 8.39 6.01 -33.01
N MET A 335 7.57 6.89 -32.44
CA MET A 335 8.02 7.86 -31.44
C MET A 335 8.37 7.18 -30.12
N LEU A 336 7.62 6.16 -29.71
CA LEU A 336 7.92 5.40 -28.50
C LEU A 336 9.23 4.61 -28.66
N ILE A 337 9.44 3.94 -29.80
CA ILE A 337 10.70 3.25 -30.11
C ILE A 337 11.88 4.22 -30.03
N LYS A 338 11.73 5.44 -30.58
CA LYS A 338 12.77 6.46 -30.50
C LYS A 338 13.06 6.85 -29.05
N CYS A 339 12.02 7.06 -28.23
CA CYS A 339 12.16 7.38 -26.81
C CYS A 339 12.92 6.29 -26.06
N ILE A 340 12.53 5.03 -26.25
CA ILE A 340 13.19 3.85 -25.67
C ILE A 340 14.66 3.80 -26.11
N THR A 341 14.94 3.97 -27.41
CA THR A 341 16.31 3.94 -27.95
C THR A 341 17.20 5.03 -27.33
N ASP A 342 16.65 6.23 -27.10
CA ASP A 342 17.40 7.32 -26.48
C ASP A 342 17.63 7.09 -24.97
N ALA A 343 16.68 6.46 -24.28
CA ALA A 343 16.85 6.00 -22.90
C ALA A 343 17.88 4.86 -22.77
N GLU A 344 17.87 3.87 -23.67
CA GLU A 344 18.86 2.78 -23.71
C GLU A 344 20.29 3.32 -23.91
N LYS A 345 20.49 4.31 -24.78
CA LYS A 345 21.80 4.97 -24.93
C LYS A 345 22.25 5.64 -23.64
N SER A 346 21.32 6.27 -22.91
CA SER A 346 21.60 6.91 -21.63
C SER A 346 21.96 5.87 -20.57
N TYR A 347 21.21 4.77 -20.51
CA TYR A 347 21.49 3.64 -19.64
C TYR A 347 22.89 3.05 -19.91
N GLU A 348 23.25 2.84 -21.17
CA GLU A 348 24.59 2.40 -21.56
C GLU A 348 25.69 3.40 -21.17
N ALA A 349 25.42 4.71 -21.30
CA ALA A 349 26.39 5.73 -20.95
C ALA A 349 26.66 5.77 -19.43
N VAL A 350 25.62 5.65 -18.61
CA VAL A 350 25.74 5.67 -17.14
C VAL A 350 26.28 4.34 -16.61
N SER A 351 25.83 3.19 -17.13
CA SER A 351 26.33 1.86 -16.73
C SER A 351 27.84 1.70 -16.92
N ARG A 352 28.45 2.32 -17.95
CA ARG A 352 29.91 2.31 -18.14
C ARG A 352 30.68 3.01 -17.01
N LYS A 353 30.02 3.87 -16.21
CA LYS A 353 30.61 4.54 -15.06
C LYS A 353 30.50 3.72 -13.77
N LEU A 354 29.57 2.75 -13.71
CA LEU A 354 29.33 1.92 -12.52
C LEU A 354 30.41 0.87 -12.32
N ASP A 355 30.43 0.31 -11.10
CA ASP A 355 31.24 -0.87 -10.81
C ASP A 355 30.81 -2.04 -11.72
N PRO A 356 31.76 -2.72 -12.41
CA PRO A 356 31.44 -3.79 -13.34
C PRO A 356 30.65 -4.96 -12.71
N SER A 357 30.84 -5.23 -11.41
CA SER A 357 30.11 -6.27 -10.70
C SER A 357 28.65 -5.88 -10.45
N LEU A 358 28.38 -4.60 -10.15
CA LEU A 358 27.02 -4.08 -10.04
C LEU A 358 26.28 -4.15 -11.37
N VAL A 359 26.93 -3.76 -12.47
CA VAL A 359 26.34 -3.86 -13.81
C VAL A 359 25.97 -5.31 -14.15
N LEU A 360 26.87 -6.26 -13.83
CA LEU A 360 26.62 -7.69 -14.06
C LEU A 360 25.46 -8.22 -13.21
N ASN A 361 25.38 -7.81 -11.94
CA ASN A 361 24.29 -8.24 -11.05
C ASN A 361 22.95 -7.64 -11.48
N ASN A 362 22.93 -6.35 -11.85
CA ASN A 362 21.73 -5.69 -12.36
C ASN A 362 21.24 -6.37 -13.65
N PHE A 363 22.17 -6.68 -14.57
CA PHE A 363 21.85 -7.42 -15.79
C PHE A 363 21.18 -8.77 -15.49
N LYS A 364 21.73 -9.55 -14.55
CA LYS A 364 21.14 -10.83 -14.15
C LYS A 364 19.74 -10.65 -13.55
N ARG A 365 19.54 -9.63 -12.72
CA ARG A 365 18.22 -9.32 -12.16
C ARG A 365 17.20 -8.98 -13.26
N CYS A 366 17.57 -8.15 -14.23
CA CYS A 366 16.72 -7.85 -15.38
C CYS A 366 16.34 -9.13 -16.17
N GLU A 367 17.29 -10.05 -16.36
CA GLU A 367 17.04 -11.33 -17.02
C GLU A 367 16.08 -12.22 -16.21
N GLU A 368 16.22 -12.26 -14.88
CA GLU A 368 15.30 -12.96 -13.98
C GLU A 368 13.89 -12.38 -14.03
N ALA A 369 13.75 -11.06 -13.93
CA ALA A 369 12.46 -10.37 -13.99
C ALA A 369 11.74 -10.66 -15.31
N THR A 370 12.47 -10.62 -16.43
CA THR A 370 11.92 -10.96 -17.76
C THR A 370 11.39 -12.39 -17.84
N LYS A 371 12.06 -13.35 -17.18
CA LYS A 371 11.63 -14.76 -17.13
C LYS A 371 10.41 -14.93 -16.23
N GLU A 372 10.36 -14.24 -15.09
CA GLU A 372 9.23 -14.23 -14.16
C GLU A 372 7.96 -13.70 -14.85
N GLY A 373 8.10 -12.70 -15.73
CA GLY A 373 7.03 -12.18 -16.60
C GLY A 373 6.66 -13.07 -17.81
N GLY A 374 7.17 -14.32 -17.89
CA GLY A 374 6.73 -15.31 -18.89
C GLY A 374 7.39 -15.22 -20.28
N LEU A 375 8.37 -14.33 -20.48
CA LEU A 375 9.12 -14.22 -21.75
C LEU A 375 10.26 -15.25 -21.80
N ASN A 376 9.96 -16.44 -22.33
CA ASN A 376 10.95 -17.48 -22.60
C ASN A 376 11.82 -17.10 -23.83
N ASN A 377 13.11 -16.82 -23.59
CA ASN A 377 14.19 -16.59 -24.57
C ASN A 377 14.37 -15.16 -25.13
N SER A 378 14.80 -14.21 -24.30
CA SER A 378 15.47 -13.00 -24.80
C SER A 378 17.00 -13.19 -24.85
N MET A 379 17.62 -12.92 -26.00
CA MET A 379 19.09 -12.80 -26.15
C MET A 379 19.61 -11.39 -25.83
N ASN A 380 18.73 -10.44 -25.49
CA ASN A 380 19.08 -9.05 -25.22
C ASN A 380 18.91 -8.70 -23.73
N ALA A 381 19.82 -7.87 -23.24
CA ALA A 381 19.88 -7.34 -21.86
C ALA A 381 18.58 -6.73 -21.34
N TYR A 382 17.77 -6.19 -22.27
CA TYR A 382 16.58 -5.39 -22.01
C TYR A 382 15.28 -6.14 -22.32
N GLY A 383 15.35 -7.46 -22.53
CA GLY A 383 14.22 -8.18 -23.13
C GLY A 383 14.04 -7.83 -24.61
N LYS A 384 12.88 -8.18 -25.17
CA LYS A 384 12.46 -7.74 -26.50
C LYS A 384 11.28 -6.79 -26.31
N TRP A 385 11.44 -5.53 -26.71
CA TRP A 385 10.33 -4.58 -26.75
C TRP A 385 9.26 -5.08 -27.72
N ILE A 386 8.07 -5.36 -27.19
CA ILE A 386 6.90 -5.74 -27.97
C ILE A 386 5.87 -4.63 -27.77
N ILE A 387 5.59 -3.89 -28.84
CA ILE A 387 4.49 -2.92 -28.82
C ILE A 387 3.19 -3.71 -29.05
N PRO A 388 2.25 -3.70 -28.10
CA PRO A 388 0.99 -4.40 -28.25
C PRO A 388 0.13 -3.80 -29.37
N PRO A 389 -0.87 -4.54 -29.88
CA PRO A 389 -1.84 -4.01 -30.84
C PRO A 389 -2.54 -2.77 -30.27
N LEU A 390 -2.59 -1.68 -31.04
CA LEU A 390 -3.17 -0.43 -30.58
C LEU A 390 -4.68 -0.53 -30.43
N ILE A 391 -5.19 -0.14 -29.27
CA ILE A 391 -6.63 0.07 -29.03
C ILE A 391 -7.00 1.46 -29.54
N LEU A 392 -7.71 1.52 -30.68
CA LEU A 392 -8.07 2.79 -31.33
C LEU A 392 -9.36 3.42 -30.80
N ASP A 393 -10.26 2.60 -30.26
CA ASP A 393 -11.50 3.04 -29.64
C ASP A 393 -11.57 2.51 -28.21
N GLU A 394 -11.00 3.30 -27.28
CA GLU A 394 -11.00 2.93 -25.87
C GLU A 394 -12.40 2.88 -25.26
N HIS A 395 -13.36 3.66 -25.78
CA HIS A 395 -14.72 3.63 -25.26
C HIS A 395 -15.39 2.30 -25.60
N ALA A 396 -15.26 1.86 -26.86
CA ALA A 396 -15.74 0.55 -27.28
C ALA A 396 -15.01 -0.59 -26.56
N PHE A 397 -13.71 -0.46 -26.32
CA PHE A 397 -12.91 -1.44 -25.58
C PHE A 397 -13.35 -1.57 -24.12
N ARG A 398 -13.54 -0.44 -23.41
CA ARG A 398 -14.02 -0.44 -22.03
C ARG A 398 -15.42 -1.04 -21.91
N ALA A 399 -16.32 -0.71 -22.82
CA ALA A 399 -17.69 -1.24 -22.83
C ALA A 399 -17.77 -2.77 -23.06
N GLN A 400 -16.72 -3.40 -23.59
CA GLN A 400 -16.64 -4.85 -23.76
C GLN A 400 -16.01 -5.57 -22.56
N ASN A 401 -15.30 -4.84 -21.69
CA ASN A 401 -14.54 -5.37 -20.57
C ASN A 401 -15.11 -4.98 -19.18
N THR A 402 -16.14 -4.13 -19.13
CA THR A 402 -17.06 -3.95 -17.98
C THR A 402 -18.25 -4.89 -18.09
#